data_AF-A0A800MAE6-F1
#
_entry.id   AF-A0A800MAE6-F1
#
_cell.length_a   1.000
_cell.length_b   1.000
_cell.length_c   1.000
_cell.angle_alpha   90.00
_cell.angle_beta   90.00
_cell.angle_gamma   90.00
#
_symmetry.space_group_name_H-M   'P 1'
#
loop_
_entity.id
_entity.type
_entity.pdbx_description
1 polymer ?
#
loop_
_entity_poly.entity_id
_entity_poly.type
_entity_poly.pdbx_seq_one_letter_code
_entity_poly.pdbx_strand_id
1 'polypeptide(L)'
;MVREFLSLAGTVRNCAGGPTPWNSWITCEETADRAGGTLMQNHGYNFDVPATAQPRLAQAVALKAMGRFRHEAVAVDPKTDIVYQTEDLGDSAIYRFIPKTPGKLAAGGRLQALVVRDSFSLDTRNWKEQFVKVGAKLAVSWVDLDEVESPKNDLRLQAQAKGAAKFARGEGMWWGSGDVYFACTNGGKKQHGQIWKHTPATETLELTAEPNDPAVIDRADNLTVAPWGDLVLCEDGPGEQFLSGITPKGGFYKIARNAVSNSEFAGATFSPDSTTLFVNIQRQGLTLAITGPWRR
;
A
#
# COMPACT_ATOMS: atom_id res chain seq x y z
N MET A 1 -16.04 -4.36 21.81
CA MET A 1 -16.69 -4.05 20.52
C MET A 1 -18.13 -3.66 20.79
N VAL A 2 -18.61 -2.52 20.28
CA VAL A 2 -19.97 -1.99 20.57
C VAL A 2 -20.97 -2.35 19.47
N ARG A 3 -20.53 -2.49 18.21
CA ARG A 3 -21.34 -2.90 17.05
C ARG A 3 -20.44 -3.44 15.93
N GLU A 4 -20.94 -4.39 15.15
CA GLU A 4 -20.39 -4.87 13.88
C GLU A 4 -21.46 -4.82 12.78
N PHE A 5 -21.06 -4.72 11.51
CA PHE A 5 -21.97 -4.60 10.36
C PHE A 5 -21.24 -4.93 9.06
N LEU A 6 -21.99 -5.27 8.00
CA LEU A 6 -21.46 -5.44 6.65
C LEU A 6 -21.29 -4.08 5.97
N SER A 7 -20.05 -3.75 5.58
CA SER A 7 -19.72 -2.51 4.87
C SER A 7 -19.75 -2.64 3.35
N LEU A 8 -19.39 -3.80 2.81
CA LEU A 8 -19.31 -4.11 1.39
C LEU A 8 -19.59 -5.59 1.15
N ALA A 9 -20.15 -5.95 -0.01
CA ALA A 9 -20.35 -7.33 -0.44
C ALA A 9 -20.16 -7.44 -1.96
N GLY A 10 -19.76 -8.63 -2.44
CA GLY A 10 -19.52 -8.89 -3.87
C GLY A 10 -18.08 -8.66 -4.33
N THR A 11 -17.14 -8.50 -3.40
CA THR A 11 -15.69 -8.43 -3.62
C THR A 11 -14.99 -9.66 -3.04
N VAL A 12 -13.74 -9.91 -3.44
CA VAL A 12 -12.96 -11.09 -3.01
C VAL A 12 -11.52 -10.73 -2.68
N ARG A 13 -10.92 -11.46 -1.73
CA ARG A 13 -9.51 -11.31 -1.33
C ARG A 13 -9.14 -9.84 -1.10
N ASN A 14 -10.01 -9.11 -0.40
CA ASN A 14 -9.72 -7.75 0.03
C ASN A 14 -8.51 -7.79 0.98
N CYS A 15 -7.40 -7.19 0.56
CA CYS A 15 -6.22 -7.08 1.41
C CYS A 15 -6.31 -5.79 2.24
N ALA A 16 -5.48 -4.79 1.94
CA ALA A 16 -5.52 -3.51 2.63
C ALA A 16 -6.40 -2.50 1.89
N GLY A 17 -5.83 -1.34 1.57
CA GLY A 17 -6.57 -0.19 1.11
C GLY A 17 -5.94 1.12 1.57
N GLY A 18 -6.75 2.16 1.64
CA GLY A 18 -6.34 3.44 2.20
C GLY A 18 -7.49 4.41 2.41
N PRO A 19 -7.35 5.36 3.36
CA PRO A 19 -8.36 6.37 3.61
C PRO A 19 -8.39 7.42 2.50
N THR A 20 -9.56 8.00 2.26
CA THR A 20 -9.74 9.12 1.35
C THR A 20 -10.01 10.44 2.10
N PRO A 21 -9.74 11.60 1.47
CA PRO A 21 -10.13 12.90 2.02
C PRO A 21 -11.64 13.11 2.16
N TRP A 22 -12.47 12.29 1.50
CA TRP A 22 -13.93 12.42 1.47
C TRP A 22 -14.66 11.41 2.38
N ASN A 23 -13.99 10.99 3.46
CA ASN A 23 -14.54 10.08 4.49
C ASN A 23 -14.95 8.71 3.95
N SER A 24 -14.06 8.09 3.20
CA SER A 24 -14.20 6.70 2.77
C SER A 24 -12.90 5.94 2.89
N TRP A 25 -12.99 4.62 2.73
CA TRP A 25 -11.87 3.70 2.64
C TRP A 25 -11.92 3.03 1.28
N ILE A 26 -10.86 3.17 0.49
CA ILE A 26 -10.70 2.38 -0.73
C ILE A 26 -10.19 1.02 -0.30
N THR A 27 -10.97 -0.04 -0.52
CA THR A 27 -10.51 -1.42 -0.32
C THR A 27 -9.96 -2.01 -1.62
N CYS A 28 -8.93 -2.84 -1.50
CA CYS A 28 -8.16 -3.38 -2.61
C CYS A 28 -8.32 -4.90 -2.71
N GLU A 29 -8.73 -5.41 -3.87
CA GLU A 29 -8.70 -6.86 -4.12
C GLU A 29 -7.28 -7.28 -4.56
N GLU A 30 -6.62 -8.12 -3.76
CA GLU A 30 -5.30 -8.67 -4.03
C GLU A 30 -5.38 -9.93 -4.91
N THR A 31 -6.13 -9.84 -6.03
CA THR A 31 -6.28 -10.95 -6.97
C THR A 31 -6.26 -10.46 -8.42
N ALA A 32 -6.13 -11.41 -9.35
CA ALA A 32 -6.33 -11.18 -10.77
C ALA A 32 -7.34 -12.19 -11.35
N ASP A 33 -8.17 -12.78 -10.51
CA ASP A 33 -9.12 -13.80 -10.94
C ASP A 33 -10.13 -13.22 -11.93
N ARG A 34 -10.52 -14.06 -12.89
CA ARG A 34 -11.49 -13.70 -13.93
C ARG A 34 -12.82 -14.40 -13.65
N ALA A 35 -13.88 -13.86 -14.26
CA ALA A 35 -15.18 -14.52 -14.26
C ALA A 35 -15.04 -15.96 -14.77
N GLY A 36 -15.68 -16.90 -14.08
CA GLY A 36 -15.54 -18.32 -14.30
C GLY A 36 -15.68 -19.12 -13.00
N GLY A 37 -16.12 -20.37 -13.10
CA GLY A 37 -16.38 -21.20 -11.92
C GLY A 37 -17.46 -20.57 -11.02
N THR A 38 -17.07 -20.17 -9.82
CA THR A 38 -17.94 -19.52 -8.83
C THR A 38 -17.94 -17.99 -8.90
N LEU A 39 -17.07 -17.39 -9.72
CA LEU A 39 -16.95 -15.93 -9.86
C LEU A 39 -17.81 -15.43 -11.02
N MET A 40 -18.77 -14.56 -10.72
CA MET A 40 -19.67 -13.97 -11.74
C MET A 40 -19.03 -12.82 -12.52
N GLN A 41 -17.97 -12.21 -11.99
CA GLN A 41 -17.30 -11.05 -12.56
C GLN A 41 -15.78 -11.23 -12.52
N ASN A 42 -15.06 -10.41 -13.29
CA ASN A 42 -13.62 -10.30 -13.12
C ASN A 42 -13.34 -9.53 -11.82
N HIS A 43 -12.28 -9.93 -11.13
CA HIS A 43 -11.81 -9.33 -9.87
C HIS A 43 -10.39 -8.79 -10.03
N GLY A 44 -9.91 -8.13 -8.97
CA GLY A 44 -8.64 -7.39 -8.94
C GLY A 44 -8.85 -5.90 -9.09
N TYR A 45 -9.94 -5.37 -8.53
CA TYR A 45 -10.27 -3.95 -8.58
C TYR A 45 -10.28 -3.32 -7.18
N ASN A 46 -10.25 -1.98 -7.18
CA ASN A 46 -10.46 -1.17 -5.99
C ASN A 46 -11.92 -0.74 -5.88
N PHE A 47 -12.40 -0.54 -4.65
CA PHE A 47 -13.78 -0.16 -4.33
C PHE A 47 -13.80 0.92 -3.27
N ASP A 48 -14.56 1.99 -3.50
CA ASP A 48 -14.70 3.12 -2.57
C ASP A 48 -15.84 2.86 -1.56
N VAL A 49 -15.51 2.71 -0.28
CA VAL A 49 -16.46 2.33 0.78
C VAL A 49 -16.62 3.47 1.80
N PRO A 50 -17.81 4.09 1.94
CA PRO A 50 -18.03 5.17 2.90
C PRO A 50 -17.70 4.77 4.35
N ALA A 51 -16.86 5.58 5.02
CA ALA A 51 -16.44 5.39 6.40
C ALA A 51 -17.22 6.37 7.30
N THR A 52 -18.42 5.96 7.74
CA THR A 52 -19.34 6.82 8.48
C THR A 52 -19.76 6.20 9.83
N ALA A 53 -20.14 7.05 10.79
CA ALA A 53 -20.70 6.59 12.07
C ALA A 53 -22.07 5.88 11.92
N GLN A 54 -22.75 6.08 10.79
CA GLN A 54 -24.02 5.45 10.42
C GLN A 54 -23.81 4.56 9.19
N PRO A 55 -23.09 3.45 9.35
CA PRO A 55 -22.69 2.60 8.25
C PRO A 55 -23.90 2.00 7.55
N ARG A 56 -23.75 1.83 6.24
CA ARG A 56 -24.70 1.13 5.38
C ARG A 56 -23.90 0.22 4.45
N LEU A 57 -24.54 -0.84 3.99
CA LEU A 57 -23.95 -1.69 2.96
C LEU A 57 -23.73 -0.84 1.70
N ALA A 58 -22.46 -0.65 1.34
CA ALA A 58 -22.08 0.08 0.14
C ALA A 58 -22.37 -0.74 -1.11
N GLN A 59 -22.72 -0.04 -2.20
CA GLN A 59 -22.76 -0.67 -3.51
C GLN A 59 -21.34 -0.93 -3.99
N ALA A 60 -21.02 -2.19 -4.34
CA ALA A 60 -19.73 -2.54 -4.90
C ALA A 60 -19.60 -2.04 -6.34
N VAL A 61 -19.02 -0.85 -6.50
CA VAL A 61 -18.68 -0.26 -7.80
C VAL A 61 -17.19 -0.41 -8.02
N ALA A 62 -16.80 -1.34 -8.90
CA ALA A 62 -15.40 -1.55 -9.26
C ALA A 62 -14.82 -0.30 -9.95
N LEU A 63 -13.72 0.23 -9.42
CA LEU A 63 -13.02 1.39 -9.96
C LEU A 63 -12.09 0.99 -11.12
N LYS A 64 -12.68 0.49 -12.21
CA LYS A 64 -11.96 -0.15 -13.33
C LYS A 64 -10.83 0.68 -13.94
N ALA A 65 -11.00 2.00 -14.01
CA ALA A 65 -10.00 2.90 -14.57
C ALA A 65 -8.72 3.01 -13.73
N MET A 66 -8.76 2.57 -12.46
CA MET A 66 -7.58 2.44 -11.59
C MET A 66 -6.74 1.20 -11.90
N GLY A 67 -7.20 0.35 -12.82
CA GLY A 67 -6.51 -0.82 -13.30
C GLY A 67 -6.93 -2.12 -12.60
N ARG A 68 -6.67 -3.25 -13.27
CA ARG A 68 -6.92 -4.59 -12.74
C ARG A 68 -5.62 -5.36 -12.51
N PHE A 69 -5.27 -5.56 -11.27
CA PHE A 69 -4.08 -6.29 -10.82
C PHE A 69 -4.23 -6.65 -9.33
N ARG A 70 -3.21 -7.27 -8.74
CA ARG A 70 -3.21 -7.63 -7.32
C ARG A 70 -2.96 -6.39 -6.45
N HIS A 71 -3.98 -5.56 -6.27
CA HIS A 71 -3.87 -4.34 -5.48
C HIS A 71 -3.65 -4.66 -4.02
N GLU A 72 -2.67 -4.02 -3.39
CA GLU A 72 -2.51 -4.13 -1.94
C GLU A 72 -3.13 -2.93 -1.22
N ALA A 73 -2.59 -1.74 -1.47
CA ALA A 73 -2.91 -0.53 -0.73
C ALA A 73 -2.93 0.70 -1.64
N VAL A 74 -3.52 1.78 -1.12
CA VAL A 74 -3.53 3.06 -1.81
C VAL A 74 -3.20 4.21 -0.87
N ALA A 75 -2.62 5.27 -1.43
CA ALA A 75 -2.50 6.57 -0.77
C ALA A 75 -3.11 7.65 -1.64
N VAL A 76 -3.94 8.51 -1.06
CA VAL A 76 -4.59 9.61 -1.78
C VAL A 76 -3.91 10.93 -1.41
N ASP A 77 -3.45 11.68 -2.41
CA ASP A 77 -3.03 13.07 -2.20
C ASP A 77 -4.27 13.94 -1.95
N PRO A 78 -4.45 14.53 -0.76
CA PRO A 78 -5.63 15.31 -0.41
C PRO A 78 -5.74 16.64 -1.16
N LYS A 79 -4.69 17.08 -1.86
CA LYS A 79 -4.71 18.32 -2.66
C LYS A 79 -5.14 18.09 -4.10
N THR A 80 -4.84 16.92 -4.65
CA THR A 80 -5.01 16.63 -6.08
C THR A 80 -5.97 15.49 -6.37
N ASP A 81 -6.34 14.72 -5.34
CA ASP A 81 -7.11 13.47 -5.42
C ASP A 81 -6.45 12.39 -6.29
N ILE A 82 -5.15 12.52 -6.57
CA ILE A 82 -4.35 11.46 -7.20
C ILE A 82 -4.25 10.29 -6.23
N VAL A 83 -4.52 9.09 -6.74
CA VAL A 83 -4.47 7.85 -5.95
C VAL A 83 -3.24 7.04 -6.36
N TYR A 84 -2.27 6.92 -5.47
CA TYR A 84 -1.10 6.06 -5.63
C TYR A 84 -1.46 4.63 -5.23
N GLN A 85 -0.91 3.63 -5.92
CA GLN A 85 -1.31 2.23 -5.75
C GLN A 85 -0.10 1.30 -5.79
N THR A 86 -0.14 0.26 -4.96
CA THR A 86 0.82 -0.84 -4.93
C THR A 86 0.26 -2.11 -5.55
N GLU A 87 1.16 -3.01 -5.97
CA GLU A 87 0.81 -4.33 -6.50
C GLU A 87 1.67 -5.40 -5.81
N ASP A 88 1.01 -6.42 -5.25
CA ASP A 88 1.70 -7.52 -4.58
C ASP A 88 2.13 -8.62 -5.57
N LEU A 89 3.19 -8.30 -6.33
CA LEU A 89 3.96 -9.24 -7.13
C LEU A 89 5.46 -8.94 -7.02
N GLY A 90 6.30 -9.97 -7.13
CA GLY A 90 7.75 -9.85 -7.00
C GLY A 90 8.44 -9.05 -8.11
N ASP A 91 7.72 -8.73 -9.18
CA ASP A 91 8.13 -7.89 -10.30
C ASP A 91 7.09 -6.79 -10.55
N SER A 92 6.52 -6.23 -9.48
CA SER A 92 5.47 -5.20 -9.54
C SER A 92 5.96 -3.84 -10.05
N ALA A 93 5.02 -2.93 -10.25
CA ALA A 93 5.27 -1.51 -10.45
C ALA A 93 4.53 -0.67 -9.39
N ILE A 94 4.88 0.61 -9.28
CA ILE A 94 4.11 1.60 -8.52
C ILE A 94 3.29 2.43 -9.48
N TYR A 95 2.01 2.58 -9.19
CA TYR A 95 1.06 3.24 -10.06
C TYR A 95 0.53 4.54 -9.44
N ARG A 96 0.07 5.47 -10.28
CA ARG A 96 -0.81 6.57 -9.86
C ARG A 96 -2.01 6.66 -10.79
N PHE A 97 -3.18 6.85 -10.22
CA PHE A 97 -4.41 7.14 -10.92
C PHE A 97 -4.75 8.62 -10.77
N ILE A 98 -4.91 9.29 -11.91
CA ILE A 98 -5.32 10.69 -11.98
C ILE A 98 -6.81 10.70 -12.33
N PRO A 99 -7.71 11.03 -11.40
CA PRO A 99 -9.14 11.02 -11.69
C PRO A 99 -9.50 12.08 -12.72
N LYS A 100 -10.45 11.77 -13.61
CA LYS A 100 -11.01 12.73 -14.56
C LYS A 100 -11.74 13.87 -13.85
N THR A 101 -12.36 13.54 -12.71
CA THR A 101 -13.04 14.50 -11.84
C THR A 101 -12.59 14.22 -10.40
N PRO A 102 -11.88 15.16 -9.75
CA PRO A 102 -11.47 15.03 -8.35
C PRO A 102 -12.63 14.59 -7.44
N GLY A 103 -12.35 13.70 -6.49
CA GLY A 103 -13.33 13.09 -5.59
C GLY A 103 -14.35 12.13 -6.23
N LYS A 104 -14.29 11.87 -7.55
CA LYS A 104 -15.22 10.99 -8.27
C LYS A 104 -14.48 9.89 -9.04
N LEU A 105 -13.89 8.95 -8.32
CA LEU A 105 -13.03 7.91 -8.90
C LEU A 105 -13.74 7.04 -9.95
N ALA A 106 -15.04 6.74 -9.74
CA ALA A 106 -15.85 5.96 -10.68
C ALA A 106 -16.11 6.68 -12.03
N ALA A 107 -15.86 7.99 -12.13
CA ALA A 107 -15.99 8.76 -13.37
C ALA A 107 -14.85 8.49 -14.38
N GLY A 108 -13.90 7.62 -14.03
CA GLY A 108 -12.73 7.30 -14.84
C GLY A 108 -11.58 8.29 -14.64
N GLY A 109 -10.50 8.08 -15.39
CA GLY A 109 -9.26 8.85 -15.23
C GLY A 109 -8.15 8.25 -16.08
N ARG A 110 -6.90 8.58 -15.75
CA ARG A 110 -5.70 8.00 -16.37
C ARG A 110 -4.90 7.23 -15.33
N LEU A 111 -4.47 6.03 -15.70
CA LEU A 111 -3.54 5.24 -14.91
C LEU A 111 -2.13 5.39 -15.47
N GLN A 112 -1.17 5.63 -14.59
CA GLN A 112 0.24 5.78 -14.94
C GLN A 112 1.11 4.91 -14.06
N ALA A 113 2.30 4.54 -14.55
CA ALA A 113 3.33 3.84 -13.78
C ALA A 113 4.60 4.68 -13.60
N LEU A 114 5.27 4.50 -12.46
CA LEU A 114 6.45 5.27 -12.06
C LEU A 114 7.68 4.84 -12.86
N VAL A 115 8.36 5.83 -13.46
CA VAL A 115 9.60 5.70 -14.22
C VAL A 115 10.71 6.45 -13.50
N VAL A 116 11.87 5.83 -13.29
CA VAL A 116 13.08 6.55 -12.85
C VAL A 116 13.74 7.16 -14.10
N ARG A 117 13.84 8.50 -14.16
CA ARG A 117 14.13 9.23 -15.41
C ARG A 117 15.42 8.78 -16.11
N ASP A 118 16.46 8.54 -15.32
CA ASP A 118 17.80 8.22 -15.84
C ASP A 118 18.07 6.72 -15.92
N SER A 119 17.05 5.88 -15.74
CA SER A 119 17.22 4.42 -15.74
C SER A 119 15.97 3.69 -16.22
N PHE A 120 16.00 3.29 -17.49
CA PHE A 120 14.91 2.55 -18.12
C PHE A 120 14.68 1.20 -17.41
N SER A 121 13.47 1.01 -16.90
CA SER A 121 13.06 -0.20 -16.19
C SER A 121 14.01 -0.64 -15.08
N LEU A 122 14.48 0.35 -14.29
CA LEU A 122 15.36 0.13 -13.15
C LEU A 122 14.80 -0.97 -12.23
N ASP A 123 15.66 -1.94 -11.90
CA ASP A 123 15.36 -2.95 -10.88
C ASP A 123 15.70 -2.38 -9.50
N THR A 124 14.69 -1.92 -8.75
CA THR A 124 14.89 -1.29 -7.43
C THR A 124 14.93 -2.31 -6.29
N ARG A 125 14.70 -3.58 -6.60
CA ARG A 125 14.49 -4.66 -5.63
C ARG A 125 15.76 -5.03 -4.88
N ASN A 126 16.94 -4.68 -5.43
CA ASN A 126 18.26 -4.97 -4.86
C ASN A 126 18.53 -6.46 -4.54
N TRP A 127 17.81 -7.40 -5.18
CA TRP A 127 17.96 -8.84 -4.88
C TRP A 127 19.30 -9.44 -5.30
N LYS A 128 19.81 -9.03 -6.47
CA LYS A 128 21.06 -9.56 -7.03
C LYS A 128 22.20 -8.56 -6.86
N GLU A 129 21.95 -7.33 -7.31
CA GLU A 129 22.91 -6.22 -7.28
C GLU A 129 22.29 -5.04 -6.52
N GLN A 130 23.11 -4.28 -5.80
CA GLN A 130 22.66 -3.08 -5.08
C GLN A 130 22.63 -1.87 -6.04
N PHE A 131 21.56 -1.72 -6.80
CA PHE A 131 21.39 -0.58 -7.71
C PHE A 131 20.99 0.70 -6.98
N VAL A 132 20.20 0.59 -5.90
CA VAL A 132 19.75 1.75 -5.13
C VAL A 132 20.23 1.63 -3.68
N LYS A 133 20.91 2.64 -3.18
CA LYS A 133 21.37 2.69 -1.78
C LYS A 133 20.32 3.39 -0.92
N VAL A 134 20.25 3.04 0.37
CA VAL A 134 19.46 3.78 1.35
C VAL A 134 19.88 5.26 1.32
N GLY A 135 18.90 6.16 1.32
CA GLY A 135 19.07 7.62 1.19
C GLY A 135 19.26 8.12 -0.25
N ALA A 136 19.35 7.23 -1.26
CA ALA A 136 19.41 7.65 -2.65
C ALA A 136 18.10 8.30 -3.07
N LYS A 137 18.20 9.47 -3.71
CA LYS A 137 17.07 10.22 -4.26
C LYS A 137 17.10 10.12 -5.78
N LEU A 138 16.03 9.59 -6.34
CA LEU A 138 15.86 9.32 -7.77
C LEU A 138 14.83 10.30 -8.33
N ALA A 139 15.16 10.99 -9.42
CA ALA A 139 14.18 11.79 -10.15
C ALA A 139 13.21 10.87 -10.90
N VAL A 140 11.91 11.09 -10.74
CA VAL A 140 10.89 10.24 -11.36
C VAL A 140 10.02 10.99 -12.36
N SER A 141 9.45 10.21 -13.26
CA SER A 141 8.40 10.63 -14.20
C SER A 141 7.37 9.51 -14.27
N TRP A 142 6.33 9.69 -15.08
CA TRP A 142 5.21 8.76 -15.14
C TRP A 142 4.83 8.50 -16.58
N VAL A 143 4.53 7.24 -16.89
CA VAL A 143 4.09 6.82 -18.23
C VAL A 143 2.66 6.34 -18.20
N ASP A 144 1.86 6.78 -19.18
CA ASP A 144 0.46 6.35 -19.33
C ASP A 144 0.37 4.86 -19.69
N LEU A 145 -0.60 4.19 -19.06
CA LEU A 145 -0.94 2.80 -19.33
C LEU A 145 -2.23 2.71 -20.13
N ASP A 146 -2.25 1.76 -21.05
CA ASP A 146 -3.41 1.42 -21.88
C ASP A 146 -3.99 0.09 -21.41
N GLU A 147 -5.17 -0.28 -21.91
CA GLU A 147 -5.84 -1.56 -21.58
C GLU A 147 -5.82 -1.91 -20.07
N VAL A 148 -6.13 -0.92 -19.22
CA VAL A 148 -5.89 -1.01 -17.77
C VAL A 148 -6.69 -2.12 -17.06
N GLU A 149 -7.78 -2.61 -17.66
CA GLU A 149 -8.50 -3.81 -17.17
C GLU A 149 -7.70 -5.12 -17.36
N SER A 150 -6.56 -5.09 -18.08
CA SER A 150 -5.48 -6.09 -18.06
C SER A 150 -5.98 -7.54 -18.11
N PRO A 151 -6.71 -7.97 -19.16
CA PRO A 151 -7.30 -9.30 -19.22
C PRO A 151 -6.27 -10.44 -19.21
N LYS A 152 -5.01 -10.13 -19.52
CA LYS A 152 -3.86 -11.05 -19.50
C LYS A 152 -3.06 -11.00 -18.19
N ASN A 153 -3.42 -10.13 -17.25
CA ASN A 153 -2.66 -9.90 -16.01
C ASN A 153 -1.20 -9.49 -16.26
N ASP A 154 -0.97 -8.63 -17.25
CA ASP A 154 0.35 -8.23 -17.74
C ASP A 154 0.62 -6.72 -17.62
N LEU A 155 -0.24 -5.96 -16.95
CA LEU A 155 -0.14 -4.49 -16.85
C LEU A 155 1.24 -4.02 -16.36
N ARG A 156 1.82 -4.67 -15.35
CA ARG A 156 3.19 -4.36 -14.86
C ARG A 156 4.27 -4.60 -15.92
N LEU A 157 4.09 -5.62 -16.76
CA LEU A 157 5.01 -5.92 -17.86
C LEU A 157 4.89 -4.87 -18.96
N GLN A 158 3.66 -4.42 -19.26
CA GLN A 158 3.44 -3.29 -20.17
C GLN A 158 4.10 -2.01 -19.64
N ALA A 159 3.94 -1.71 -18.35
CA ALA A 159 4.57 -0.58 -17.70
C ALA A 159 6.10 -0.65 -17.81
N GLN A 160 6.70 -1.81 -17.51
CA GLN A 160 8.14 -2.03 -17.59
C GLN A 160 8.67 -1.92 -19.01
N ALA A 161 7.92 -2.42 -20.01
CA ALA A 161 8.25 -2.25 -21.42
C ALA A 161 8.19 -0.77 -21.87
N LYS A 162 7.48 0.08 -21.13
CA LYS A 162 7.48 1.54 -21.27
C LYS A 162 8.47 2.26 -20.34
N GLY A 163 9.33 1.52 -19.64
CA GLY A 163 10.41 2.05 -18.80
C GLY A 163 10.10 2.15 -17.31
N ALA A 164 8.91 1.73 -16.85
CA ALA A 164 8.59 1.77 -15.42
C ALA A 164 9.54 0.90 -14.59
N ALA A 165 9.88 1.39 -13.40
CA ALA A 165 10.75 0.71 -12.46
C ALA A 165 10.07 -0.53 -11.85
N LYS A 166 10.87 -1.52 -11.47
CA LYS A 166 10.41 -2.79 -10.87
C LYS A 166 10.56 -2.74 -9.37
N PHE A 167 9.49 -3.05 -8.65
CA PHE A 167 9.45 -3.10 -7.20
C PHE A 167 9.21 -4.53 -6.70
N ALA A 168 9.60 -4.78 -5.45
CA ALA A 168 9.56 -6.10 -4.84
C ALA A 168 8.32 -6.21 -3.97
N ARG A 169 7.24 -6.78 -4.49
CA ARG A 169 5.97 -7.01 -3.75
C ARG A 169 5.53 -5.74 -3.01
N GLY A 170 5.03 -4.78 -3.79
CA GLY A 170 4.54 -3.53 -3.21
C GLY A 170 3.35 -3.84 -2.33
N GLU A 171 3.45 -3.53 -1.03
CA GLU A 171 2.42 -3.87 -0.05
C GLU A 171 1.76 -2.60 0.51
N GLY A 172 1.82 -2.37 1.83
CA GLY A 172 1.21 -1.21 2.47
C GLY A 172 1.68 0.12 1.88
N MET A 173 0.76 1.07 1.75
CA MET A 173 1.00 2.40 1.23
C MET A 173 0.18 3.42 2.02
N TRP A 174 0.77 4.58 2.33
CA TRP A 174 0.10 5.60 3.13
C TRP A 174 0.57 7.01 2.79
N TRP A 175 -0.36 7.97 2.85
CA TRP A 175 -0.07 9.39 2.69
C TRP A 175 0.29 10.03 4.04
N GLY A 176 1.36 10.82 4.09
CA GLY A 176 1.69 11.61 5.27
C GLY A 176 2.61 12.78 4.96
N SER A 177 2.31 13.95 5.54
CA SER A 177 3.16 15.15 5.46
C SER A 177 3.54 15.60 4.05
N GLY A 178 2.72 15.31 3.04
CA GLY A 178 2.98 15.67 1.64
C GLY A 178 3.72 14.61 0.83
N ASP A 179 4.00 13.45 1.43
CA ASP A 179 4.70 12.33 0.83
C ASP A 179 3.82 11.07 0.83
N VAL A 180 4.16 10.15 -0.08
CA VAL A 180 3.63 8.78 -0.10
C VAL A 180 4.72 7.85 0.42
N TYR A 181 4.40 7.05 1.43
CA TYR A 181 5.26 6.00 1.95
C TYR A 181 4.71 4.65 1.50
N PHE A 182 5.58 3.72 1.13
CA PHE A 182 5.15 2.36 0.80
C PHE A 182 6.21 1.31 1.11
N ALA A 183 5.74 0.11 1.42
CA ALA A 183 6.57 -1.04 1.67
C ALA A 183 6.81 -1.84 0.39
N CYS A 184 8.00 -2.43 0.31
CA CYS A 184 8.32 -3.50 -0.63
C CYS A 184 8.84 -4.67 0.19
N THR A 185 7.95 -5.59 0.53
CA THR A 185 8.07 -6.50 1.68
C THR A 185 9.27 -7.43 1.61
N ASN A 186 9.67 -7.83 0.41
CA ASN A 186 10.81 -8.69 0.18
C ASN A 186 11.90 -8.00 -0.63
N GLY A 187 11.91 -6.66 -0.65
CA GLY A 187 13.02 -5.89 -1.20
C GLY A 187 14.31 -6.06 -0.41
N GLY A 188 15.42 -5.66 -1.03
CA GLY A 188 16.76 -5.71 -0.46
C GLY A 188 17.49 -7.03 -0.70
N LYS A 189 18.81 -7.00 -0.52
CA LYS A 189 19.71 -8.12 -0.79
C LYS A 189 19.36 -9.39 -0.01
N LYS A 190 18.88 -9.24 1.24
CA LYS A 190 18.44 -10.37 2.07
C LYS A 190 16.92 -10.59 2.04
N GLN A 191 16.19 -9.81 1.25
CA GLN A 191 14.74 -9.93 1.08
C GLN A 191 13.93 -9.78 2.39
N HIS A 192 14.37 -8.90 3.29
CA HIS A 192 13.67 -8.56 4.53
C HIS A 192 12.89 -7.24 4.44
N GLY A 193 12.90 -6.60 3.28
CA GLY A 193 12.03 -5.48 2.97
C GLY A 193 12.74 -4.16 2.76
N GLN A 194 12.02 -3.28 2.09
CA GLN A 194 12.38 -1.89 1.85
C GLN A 194 11.21 -0.98 2.23
N ILE A 195 11.52 0.23 2.67
CA ILE A 195 10.55 1.32 2.77
C ILE A 195 10.97 2.42 1.80
N TRP A 196 10.02 2.86 1.01
CA TRP A 196 10.19 3.91 0.02
C TRP A 196 9.35 5.12 0.38
N LYS A 197 9.85 6.30 0.00
CA LYS A 197 9.13 7.56 0.06
C LYS A 197 9.09 8.20 -1.33
N HIS A 198 7.92 8.51 -1.83
CA HIS A 198 7.73 9.35 -3.00
C HIS A 198 7.24 10.73 -2.58
N THR A 199 7.91 11.78 -3.06
CA THR A 199 7.54 13.17 -2.86
C THR A 199 6.98 13.73 -4.18
N PRO A 200 5.65 13.86 -4.33
CA PRO A 200 5.04 14.35 -5.57
C PRO A 200 5.47 15.78 -5.93
N ALA A 201 5.63 16.65 -4.92
CA ALA A 201 5.98 18.05 -5.11
C ALA A 201 7.30 18.26 -5.86
N THR A 202 8.24 17.32 -5.73
CA THR A 202 9.56 17.37 -6.40
C THR A 202 9.76 16.21 -7.38
N GLU A 203 8.73 15.39 -7.61
CA GLU A 203 8.80 14.15 -8.40
C GLU A 203 10.07 13.35 -8.05
N THR A 204 10.25 13.06 -6.76
CA THR A 204 11.41 12.35 -6.22
C THR A 204 10.99 11.04 -5.56
N LEU A 205 11.78 9.99 -5.74
CA LEU A 205 11.65 8.71 -5.04
C LEU A 205 12.90 8.48 -4.19
N GLU A 206 12.72 8.11 -2.93
CA GLU A 206 13.79 7.89 -1.96
C GLU A 206 13.66 6.50 -1.33
N LEU A 207 14.74 5.72 -1.32
CA LEU A 207 14.82 4.48 -0.52
C LEU A 207 15.16 4.87 0.91
N THR A 208 14.17 4.92 1.80
CA THR A 208 14.36 5.42 3.18
C THR A 208 14.85 4.36 4.15
N ALA A 209 14.53 3.09 3.91
CA ALA A 209 15.03 1.98 4.72
C ALA A 209 15.21 0.70 3.89
N GLU A 210 16.29 -0.03 4.18
CA GLU A 210 16.53 -1.40 3.72
C GLU A 210 17.38 -2.12 4.78
N PRO A 211 16.78 -2.55 5.90
CA PRO A 211 17.55 -3.03 7.05
C PRO A 211 18.38 -4.28 6.74
N ASN A 212 17.89 -5.15 5.85
CA ASN A 212 18.51 -6.45 5.53
C ASN A 212 18.84 -7.28 6.80
N ASP A 213 18.01 -7.16 7.83
CA ASP A 213 18.14 -7.86 9.11
C ASP A 213 16.74 -8.08 9.70
N PRO A 214 16.27 -9.34 9.79
CA PRO A 214 14.94 -9.64 10.29
C PRO A 214 14.77 -9.32 11.78
N ALA A 215 15.86 -9.19 12.54
CA ALA A 215 15.78 -8.74 13.93
C ALA A 215 15.41 -7.25 14.05
N VAL A 216 15.67 -6.45 13.01
CA VAL A 216 15.31 -5.03 12.94
C VAL A 216 13.89 -4.89 12.40
N ILE A 217 13.69 -5.31 11.15
CA ILE A 217 12.39 -5.40 10.48
C ILE A 217 12.44 -6.63 9.58
N ASP A 218 11.43 -7.49 9.66
CA ASP A 218 11.25 -8.61 8.75
C ASP A 218 9.96 -8.45 7.98
N ARG A 219 10.07 -8.17 6.67
CA ARG A 219 8.92 -8.11 5.76
C ARG A 219 7.84 -7.14 6.23
N ALA A 220 8.22 -5.87 6.33
CA ALA A 220 7.25 -4.81 6.50
C ALA A 220 6.24 -4.88 5.35
N ASP A 221 4.97 -5.01 5.72
CA ASP A 221 3.84 -5.16 4.82
C ASP A 221 2.97 -3.90 4.93
N ASN A 222 1.98 -3.91 5.82
CA ASN A 222 1.07 -2.80 6.04
C ASN A 222 1.80 -1.68 6.80
N LEU A 223 1.49 -0.43 6.47
CA LEU A 223 2.04 0.71 7.19
C LEU A 223 1.05 1.86 7.35
N THR A 224 1.29 2.69 8.36
CA THR A 224 0.60 3.97 8.56
C THR A 224 1.58 5.03 9.05
N VAL A 225 1.29 6.29 8.76
CA VAL A 225 2.07 7.43 9.28
C VAL A 225 1.45 7.86 10.61
N ALA A 226 2.24 7.81 11.67
CA ALA A 226 1.83 8.30 12.98
C ALA A 226 1.64 9.83 12.96
N PRO A 227 0.79 10.38 13.84
CA PRO A 227 0.53 11.82 13.94
C PRO A 227 1.78 12.70 14.12
N TRP A 228 2.83 12.16 14.73
CA TRP A 228 4.13 12.83 14.94
C TRP A 228 5.16 12.55 13.83
N GLY A 229 4.79 11.80 12.79
CA GLY A 229 5.59 11.58 11.58
C GLY A 229 6.40 10.29 11.54
N ASP A 230 6.41 9.47 12.60
CA ASP A 230 7.00 8.13 12.54
C ASP A 230 6.17 7.22 11.61
N LEU A 231 6.81 6.26 10.95
CA LEU A 231 6.10 5.16 10.29
C LEU A 231 5.85 4.06 11.30
N VAL A 232 4.63 3.55 11.35
CA VAL A 232 4.26 2.33 12.07
C VAL A 232 4.04 1.23 11.04
N LEU A 233 4.77 0.13 11.18
CA LEU A 233 4.82 -0.98 10.26
C LEU A 233 4.24 -2.22 10.91
N CYS A 234 3.48 -2.98 10.13
CA CYS A 234 3.08 -4.34 10.41
C CYS A 234 4.04 -5.29 9.69
N GLU A 235 4.59 -6.26 10.41
CA GLU A 235 5.44 -7.30 9.82
C GLU A 235 4.60 -8.53 9.43
N ASP A 236 4.91 -9.10 8.26
CA ASP A 236 4.44 -10.40 7.76
C ASP A 236 5.63 -11.30 7.37
N GLY A 237 6.46 -11.61 8.37
CA GLY A 237 7.56 -12.55 8.29
C GLY A 237 7.12 -14.03 8.26
N PRO A 238 8.04 -15.00 8.10
CA PRO A 238 7.76 -16.42 8.37
C PRO A 238 7.72 -16.75 9.88
N GLY A 239 8.14 -15.82 10.75
CA GLY A 239 8.40 -16.05 12.17
C GLY A 239 7.45 -15.32 13.12
N GLU A 240 7.99 -14.87 14.27
CA GLU A 240 7.29 -13.98 15.17
C GLU A 240 7.02 -12.63 14.49
N GLN A 241 5.85 -12.06 14.75
CA GLN A 241 5.42 -10.82 14.11
C GLN A 241 5.45 -9.65 15.07
N PHE A 242 5.85 -8.50 14.57
CA PHE A 242 5.98 -7.28 15.35
C PHE A 242 5.22 -6.12 14.70
N LEU A 243 4.76 -5.22 15.56
CA LEU A 243 4.61 -3.83 15.16
C LEU A 243 5.96 -3.15 15.36
N SER A 244 6.43 -2.50 14.30
CA SER A 244 7.72 -1.82 14.27
C SER A 244 7.54 -0.35 13.93
N GLY A 245 8.52 0.47 14.30
CA GLY A 245 8.51 1.90 14.06
C GLY A 245 9.78 2.38 13.36
N ILE A 246 9.64 3.35 12.47
CA ILE A 246 10.75 4.09 11.86
C ILE A 246 10.53 5.58 12.12
N THR A 247 11.47 6.22 12.80
CA THR A 247 11.46 7.67 13.00
C THR A 247 11.80 8.42 11.71
N PRO A 248 11.43 9.71 11.56
CA PRO A 248 11.81 10.54 10.41
C PRO A 248 13.32 10.62 10.15
N LYS A 249 14.15 10.32 11.18
CA LYS A 249 15.62 10.28 11.08
C LYS A 249 16.17 8.90 10.69
N GLY A 250 15.31 7.92 10.42
CA GLY A 250 15.69 6.55 10.04
C GLY A 250 15.99 5.62 11.21
N GLY A 251 15.71 6.02 12.46
CA GLY A 251 15.88 5.16 13.63
C GLY A 251 14.76 4.13 13.75
N PHE A 252 15.12 2.86 13.98
CA PHE A 252 14.20 1.73 14.12
C PHE A 252 13.88 1.41 15.59
N TYR A 253 12.65 0.96 15.86
CA TYR A 253 12.26 0.46 17.18
C TYR A 253 11.10 -0.53 17.08
N LYS A 254 10.89 -1.36 18.11
CA LYS A 254 9.74 -2.26 18.21
C LYS A 254 8.66 -1.61 19.09
N ILE A 255 7.40 -1.70 18.65
CA ILE A 255 6.22 -1.20 19.38
C ILE A 255 5.56 -2.34 20.16
N ALA A 256 5.31 -3.46 19.49
CA ALA A 256 4.67 -4.62 20.10
C ALA A 256 5.10 -5.93 19.41
N ARG A 257 5.02 -7.04 20.14
CA ARG A 257 5.13 -8.39 19.61
C ARG A 257 3.75 -9.04 19.61
N ASN A 258 3.40 -9.77 18.56
CA ASN A 258 2.23 -10.64 18.60
C ASN A 258 2.50 -11.82 19.54
N ALA A 259 1.99 -11.74 20.77
CA ALA A 259 2.16 -12.80 21.77
C ALA A 259 1.15 -13.95 21.63
N VAL A 260 0.16 -13.82 20.75
CA VAL A 260 -0.93 -14.80 20.58
C VAL A 260 -0.58 -15.84 19.52
N SER A 261 0.15 -15.45 18.46
CA SER A 261 0.57 -16.36 17.40
C SER A 261 1.63 -15.74 16.48
N ASN A 262 2.04 -16.50 15.47
CA ASN A 262 2.86 -16.01 14.34
C ASN A 262 1.99 -15.43 13.20
N SER A 263 0.72 -15.11 13.43
CA SER A 263 -0.08 -14.33 12.46
C SER A 263 0.43 -12.91 12.38
N GLU A 264 0.47 -12.36 11.18
CA GLU A 264 0.79 -10.96 10.93
C GLU A 264 -0.11 -10.01 11.72
N PHE A 265 0.45 -8.84 12.00
CA PHE A 265 -0.36 -7.66 12.23
C PHE A 265 -0.86 -7.13 10.88
N ALA A 266 -2.05 -6.55 10.83
CA ALA A 266 -2.60 -5.99 9.60
C ALA A 266 -3.49 -4.79 9.87
N GLY A 267 -3.55 -3.84 8.92
CA GLY A 267 -4.47 -2.70 8.95
C GLY A 267 -4.25 -1.76 10.13
N ALA A 268 -3.02 -1.30 10.36
CA ALA A 268 -2.71 -0.31 11.39
C ALA A 268 -3.27 1.08 11.02
N THR A 269 -3.93 1.76 11.95
CA THR A 269 -4.40 3.15 11.76
C THR A 269 -4.62 3.86 13.09
N PHE A 270 -4.39 5.18 13.13
CA PHE A 270 -4.63 5.98 14.32
C PHE A 270 -6.06 6.52 14.37
N SER A 271 -6.60 6.62 15.59
CA SER A 271 -7.84 7.36 15.86
C SER A 271 -7.68 8.84 15.44
N PRO A 272 -8.78 9.52 15.05
CA PRO A 272 -8.70 10.93 14.63
C PRO A 272 -8.11 11.88 15.68
N ASP A 273 -8.29 11.58 16.97
CA ASP A 273 -7.71 12.33 18.08
C ASP A 273 -6.26 11.94 18.40
N SER A 274 -5.67 11.03 17.62
CA SER A 274 -4.27 10.60 17.73
C SER A 274 -3.91 9.87 19.03
N THR A 275 -4.90 9.40 19.79
CA THR A 275 -4.67 8.77 21.11
C THR A 275 -4.63 7.24 21.07
N THR A 276 -5.15 6.62 20.01
CA THR A 276 -5.29 5.17 19.92
C THR A 276 -4.81 4.66 18.57
N LEU A 277 -3.88 3.71 18.57
CA LEU A 277 -3.55 2.92 17.39
C LEU A 277 -4.47 1.69 17.37
N PHE A 278 -5.23 1.54 16.29
CA PHE A 278 -5.94 0.31 15.98
C PHE A 278 -5.08 -0.56 15.07
N VAL A 279 -5.06 -1.86 15.32
CA VAL A 279 -4.35 -2.85 14.49
C VAL A 279 -5.07 -4.19 14.61
N ASN A 280 -5.00 -5.03 13.59
CA ASN A 280 -5.58 -6.36 13.61
C ASN A 280 -4.51 -7.44 13.74
N ILE A 281 -4.89 -8.60 14.27
CA ILE A 281 -4.17 -9.86 14.08
C ILE A 281 -5.01 -10.71 13.12
N GLN A 282 -4.50 -10.89 11.90
CA GLN A 282 -5.30 -11.32 10.75
C GLN A 282 -5.98 -12.68 10.96
N ARG A 283 -5.22 -13.76 11.19
CA ARG A 283 -5.77 -15.13 11.26
C ARG A 283 -6.70 -15.35 12.45
N GLN A 284 -6.52 -14.59 13.53
CA GLN A 284 -7.38 -14.67 14.71
C GLN A 284 -8.62 -13.77 14.62
N GLY A 285 -8.67 -12.85 13.64
CA GLY A 285 -9.77 -11.89 13.52
C GLY A 285 -9.89 -10.94 14.73
N LEU A 286 -8.76 -10.62 15.37
CA LEU A 286 -8.75 -9.74 16.55
C LEU A 286 -8.41 -8.32 16.13
N THR A 287 -9.19 -7.35 16.60
CA THR A 287 -8.82 -5.93 16.54
C THR A 287 -8.35 -5.47 17.91
N LEU A 288 -7.15 -4.91 17.96
CA LEU A 288 -6.53 -4.35 19.16
C LEU A 288 -6.64 -2.82 19.14
N ALA A 289 -6.80 -2.23 20.32
CA ALA A 289 -6.73 -0.79 20.54
C ALA A 289 -5.59 -0.51 21.51
N ILE A 290 -4.56 0.19 21.05
CA ILE A 290 -3.34 0.47 21.81
C ILE A 290 -3.30 1.96 22.12
N THR A 291 -3.22 2.33 23.40
CA THR A 291 -3.30 3.74 23.86
C THR A 291 -1.94 4.36 24.19
N GLY A 292 -0.85 3.65 23.91
CA GLY A 292 0.51 4.16 24.04
C GLY A 292 1.25 3.70 25.29
N PRO A 293 2.34 4.39 25.70
CA PRO A 293 2.53 5.84 25.60
C PRO A 293 2.92 6.32 24.20
N TRP A 294 2.06 7.15 23.59
CA TRP A 294 2.34 7.82 22.33
C TRP A 294 3.08 9.12 22.56
N ARG A 295 4.09 9.41 21.74
CA ARG A 295 4.77 10.70 21.76
C ARG A 295 3.81 11.73 21.16
N ARG A 296 3.50 12.77 21.92
CA ARG A 296 2.72 13.92 21.44
C ARG A 296 3.68 15.01 20.99
#